data_AF-A0A7K2CRQ0-F1
#
_entry.id   AF-A0A7K2CRQ0-F1
#
_cell.length_a   1.000
_cell.length_b   1.000
_cell.length_c   1.000
_cell.angle_alpha   90.00
_cell.angle_beta   90.00
_cell.angle_gamma   90.00
#
_symmetry.space_group_name_H-M   'P 1'
#
loop_
_entity.id
_entity.type
_entity.pdbx_description
1 polymer ?
#
loop_
_entity_poly.entity_id
_entity_poly.type
_entity_poly.pdbx_seq_one_letter_code
_entity_poly.pdbx_strand_id
1 'polypeptide(L)'
;MKASWDKRLADPTATLAIVGIKKWIMEDLTAGVGRVGKSGAANTMEGLLVPKEHGSATWFTHLYSSSRLAEQLPFPSQINAVILDGAGAIKFLSEIEVPVIFCVLDRSIADETAADLVVQMRNSRGEPCRLSEDIGSRLPAGVEVLAFTVPL
;
A
#
# COMPACT_ATOMS: atom_id res chain seq x y z
N MET A 1 13.91 -4.53 20.47
CA MET A 1 12.98 -4.50 21.62
C MET A 1 11.56 -4.61 21.09
N LYS A 2 10.79 -5.65 21.47
CA LYS A 2 9.36 -5.76 21.10
C LYS A 2 8.58 -4.69 21.87
N ALA A 3 7.98 -3.73 21.18
CA ALA A 3 6.99 -2.86 21.80
C ALA A 3 5.83 -3.72 22.34
N SER A 4 5.33 -3.44 23.56
CA SER A 4 4.13 -4.10 24.06
C SER A 4 2.94 -3.73 23.17
N TRP A 5 2.01 -4.68 23.00
CA TRP A 5 0.78 -4.45 22.24
C TRP A 5 0.05 -3.18 22.69
N ASP A 6 0.03 -2.91 24.00
CA ASP A 6 -0.61 -1.74 24.58
C ASP A 6 0.01 -0.42 24.10
N LYS A 7 1.34 -0.37 23.97
CA LYS A 7 2.05 0.83 23.47
C LYS A 7 1.78 1.07 21.99
N ARG A 8 1.67 0.00 21.20
CA ARG A 8 1.35 0.09 19.76
C ARG A 8 -0.10 0.47 19.51
N LEU A 9 -1.01 0.08 20.40
CA LEU A 9 -2.42 0.45 20.34
C LEU A 9 -2.64 1.91 20.75
N ALA A 10 -1.85 2.41 21.71
CA ALA A 10 -1.93 3.79 22.21
C ALA A 10 -1.24 4.81 21.29
N ASP A 11 -0.31 4.38 20.43
CA ASP A 11 0.43 5.21 19.47
C ASP A 11 0.65 4.44 18.16
N PRO A 12 -0.42 4.27 17.35
CA PRO A 12 -0.33 3.51 16.11
C PRO A 12 0.57 4.25 15.12
N THR A 13 1.80 3.77 14.96
CA THR A 13 2.74 4.34 14.00
C THR A 13 2.19 4.20 12.57
N ALA A 14 2.21 5.29 11.82
CA ALA A 14 1.86 5.30 10.41
C ALA A 14 2.94 4.59 9.59
N THR A 15 2.82 3.27 9.42
CA THR A 15 3.88 2.48 8.78
C THR A 15 3.60 2.18 7.31
N LEU A 16 2.41 2.49 6.80
CA LEU A 16 2.00 2.21 5.42
C LEU A 16 1.88 3.50 4.62
N ALA A 17 2.38 3.47 3.39
CA ALA A 17 2.13 4.49 2.38
C ALA A 17 1.43 3.88 1.15
N ILE A 18 0.50 4.63 0.57
CA ILE A 18 -0.11 4.34 -0.73
C ILE A 18 0.24 5.48 -1.68
N VAL A 19 0.77 5.12 -2.85
CA VAL A 19 1.13 6.04 -3.92
C VAL A 19 0.28 5.73 -5.13
N GLY A 20 -0.43 6.72 -5.66
CA GLY A 20 -1.23 6.55 -6.87
C GLY A 20 -1.93 7.84 -7.27
N ILE A 21 -3.06 7.73 -7.98
CA ILE A 21 -3.91 8.89 -8.27
C ILE A 21 -4.71 9.20 -7.00
N LYS A 22 -4.21 10.14 -6.19
CA LYS A 22 -4.74 10.43 -4.85
C LYS A 22 -6.26 10.65 -4.82
N LYS A 23 -6.82 11.29 -5.85
CA LYS A 23 -8.27 11.50 -5.97
C LYS A 23 -9.03 10.17 -6.01
N TRP A 24 -8.59 9.22 -6.84
CA TRP A 24 -9.25 7.92 -7.01
C TRP A 24 -9.11 7.06 -5.75
N ILE A 25 -7.92 7.04 -5.14
CA ILE A 25 -7.71 6.33 -3.87
C ILE A 25 -8.66 6.87 -2.79
N MET A 26 -8.81 8.20 -2.69
CA MET A 26 -9.74 8.81 -1.73
C MET A 26 -11.20 8.45 -2.02
N GLU A 27 -11.60 8.40 -3.29
CA GLU A 27 -12.94 7.97 -3.69
C GLU A 27 -13.18 6.50 -3.30
N ASP A 28 -12.24 5.61 -3.57
CA ASP A 28 -12.34 4.19 -3.20
C ASP A 28 -12.42 3.99 -1.68
N LEU A 29 -11.67 4.77 -0.90
CA LEU A 29 -11.71 4.71 0.56
C LEU A 29 -13.07 5.09 1.16
N THR A 30 -13.96 5.75 0.40
CA THR A 30 -15.33 6.02 0.86
C THR A 30 -16.20 4.76 0.93
N ALA A 31 -15.78 3.66 0.31
CA ALA A 31 -16.56 2.44 0.31
C ALA A 31 -16.73 1.86 1.73
N GLY A 32 -17.94 1.37 1.99
CA GLY A 32 -18.30 0.73 3.26
C GLY A 32 -17.75 -0.69 3.36
N VAL A 33 -17.09 -1.00 4.46
CA VAL A 33 -16.65 -2.34 4.84
C VAL A 33 -17.68 -2.95 5.79
N GLY A 34 -18.24 -4.07 5.37
CA GLY A 34 -19.23 -4.83 6.14
C GLY A 34 -18.89 -6.32 6.15
N ARG A 35 -19.40 -7.03 7.15
CA ARG A 35 -19.32 -8.49 7.21
C ARG A 35 -20.47 -9.09 6.41
N VAL A 36 -20.16 -10.02 5.50
CA VAL A 36 -21.17 -10.76 4.73
C VAL A 36 -22.21 -11.37 5.68
N GLY A 37 -23.49 -11.15 5.38
CA GLY A 37 -24.61 -11.66 6.16
C GLY A 37 -24.94 -10.90 7.45
N LYS A 38 -24.25 -9.79 7.76
CA LYS A 38 -24.64 -8.88 8.86
C LYS A 38 -25.08 -7.53 8.31
N SER A 39 -26.35 -7.17 8.60
CA SER A 39 -26.84 -5.81 8.41
C SER A 39 -26.50 -5.00 9.67
N GLY A 40 -25.69 -3.96 9.50
CA GLY A 40 -25.26 -3.03 10.53
C GLY A 40 -24.59 -1.81 9.88
N ALA A 41 -24.31 -0.77 10.64
CA ALA A 41 -23.58 0.39 10.13
C ALA A 41 -22.20 -0.07 9.63
N ALA A 42 -21.97 0.00 8.32
CA ALA A 42 -20.67 -0.30 7.72
C ALA A 42 -19.71 0.84 8.05
N ASN A 43 -18.52 0.51 8.56
CA ASN A 43 -17.44 1.50 8.68
C ASN A 43 -16.88 1.74 7.29
N THR A 44 -16.53 2.98 6.94
CA THR A 44 -15.82 3.23 5.67
C THR A 44 -14.36 2.76 5.77
N MET A 45 -13.77 2.38 4.64
CA MET A 45 -12.33 2.11 4.60
C MET A 45 -11.52 3.32 5.05
N GLU A 46 -11.96 4.53 4.70
CA GLU A 46 -11.37 5.79 5.14
C GLU A 46 -11.27 5.88 6.67
N GLY A 47 -12.37 5.62 7.39
CA GLY A 47 -12.38 5.67 8.86
C GLY A 47 -11.48 4.63 9.52
N LEU A 48 -11.15 3.55 8.81
CA LEU A 48 -10.28 2.47 9.29
C LEU A 48 -8.81 2.69 8.95
N LEU A 49 -8.51 3.16 7.73
CA LEU A 49 -7.16 3.22 7.15
C LEU A 49 -6.54 4.62 7.17
N VAL A 50 -7.36 5.67 7.22
CA VAL A 50 -6.92 7.07 7.21
C VAL A 50 -7.75 7.86 8.23
N PRO A 51 -7.66 7.51 9.53
CA PRO A 51 -8.36 8.26 10.56
C PRO A 51 -7.90 9.71 10.55
N LYS A 52 -8.84 10.65 10.40
CA LYS A 52 -8.57 12.10 10.34
C LYS A 52 -8.61 12.77 11.72
N GLU A 53 -9.03 12.06 12.75
CA GLU A 53 -9.27 12.62 14.09
C GLU A 53 -8.09 12.39 15.05
N HIS A 54 -7.79 13.41 15.85
CA HIS A 54 -6.78 13.33 16.90
C HIS A 54 -7.17 12.29 17.96
N GLY A 55 -6.25 11.37 18.27
CA GLY A 55 -6.48 10.32 19.28
C GLY A 55 -7.07 9.03 18.72
N SER A 56 -7.20 8.89 17.39
CA SER A 56 -7.61 7.61 16.80
C SER A 56 -6.58 6.51 17.09
N ALA A 57 -7.04 5.43 17.71
CA ALA A 57 -6.22 4.24 18.02
C ALA A 57 -5.98 3.32 16.80
N THR A 58 -6.14 3.84 15.58
CA THR A 58 -6.12 3.06 14.33
C THR A 58 -4.97 3.45 13.42
N TRP A 59 -4.66 2.56 12.47
CA TRP A 59 -3.56 2.75 11.51
C TRP A 59 -3.76 4.00 10.65
N PHE A 60 -2.77 4.89 10.66
CA PHE A 60 -2.71 6.02 9.73
C PHE A 60 -1.91 5.62 8.49
N THR A 61 -2.57 5.62 7.34
CA THR A 61 -1.92 5.36 6.04
C THR A 61 -1.61 6.68 5.34
N HIS A 62 -0.36 6.87 4.93
CA HIS A 62 0.03 8.06 4.18
C HIS A 62 -0.41 7.94 2.71
N LEU A 63 -1.10 8.95 2.19
CA LEU A 63 -1.54 9.01 0.80
C LEU A 63 -0.71 10.01 -0.02
N TYR A 64 0.08 9.47 -0.94
CA TYR A 64 0.95 10.20 -1.84
C TYR A 64 0.37 10.23 -3.26
N SER A 65 0.49 11.39 -3.91
CA SER A 65 0.14 11.51 -5.33
C SER A 65 1.35 11.11 -6.16
N SER A 66 1.19 10.17 -7.09
CA SER A 66 2.26 9.76 -8.00
C SER A 66 2.84 10.93 -8.80
N SER A 67 2.03 11.94 -9.13
CA SER A 67 2.46 13.16 -9.82
C SER A 67 3.40 14.08 -9.03
N ARG A 68 3.44 13.95 -7.69
CA ARG A 68 4.27 14.78 -6.80
C ARG A 68 5.26 13.97 -5.99
N LEU A 69 5.37 12.67 -6.24
CA LEU A 69 6.14 11.77 -5.39
C LEU A 69 7.63 12.14 -5.36
N ALA A 70 8.20 12.59 -6.49
CA ALA A 70 9.60 13.02 -6.58
C ALA A 70 9.97 14.09 -5.54
N GLU A 71 9.05 14.99 -5.21
CA GLU A 71 9.26 16.07 -4.23
C GLU A 71 9.09 15.60 -2.77
N GLN A 72 8.63 14.36 -2.57
CA GLN A 72 8.22 13.80 -1.29
C GLN A 72 9.05 12.58 -0.88
N LEU A 73 10.03 12.20 -1.72
CA LEU A 73 11.05 11.20 -1.40
C LEU A 73 12.27 11.86 -0.74
N PRO A 74 12.99 11.15 0.15
CA PRO A 74 12.70 9.80 0.63
C PRO A 74 11.50 9.78 1.60
N PHE A 75 10.86 8.62 1.74
CA PHE A 75 9.80 8.46 2.73
C PHE A 75 10.34 8.63 4.16
N PRO A 76 9.49 9.05 5.12
CA PRO A 76 9.84 9.03 6.53
C PRO A 76 10.25 7.62 7.00
N SER A 77 11.21 7.53 7.91
CA SER A 77 11.78 6.26 8.39
C SER A 77 10.79 5.32 9.08
N GLN A 78 9.62 5.83 9.49
CA GLN A 78 8.55 4.98 10.04
C GLN A 78 7.81 4.14 9.00
N ILE A 79 7.92 4.47 7.71
CA ILE A 79 7.25 3.72 6.63
C ILE A 79 7.98 2.40 6.41
N ASN A 80 7.29 1.30 6.68
CA ASN A 80 7.81 -0.06 6.49
C ASN A 80 7.24 -0.78 5.26
N ALA A 81 6.16 -0.24 4.70
CA ALA A 81 5.48 -0.80 3.54
C ALA A 81 4.97 0.31 2.62
N VAL A 82 5.13 0.13 1.31
CA VAL A 82 4.60 1.03 0.29
C VAL A 82 3.77 0.25 -0.73
N ILE A 83 2.57 0.74 -1.03
CA ILE A 83 1.74 0.27 -2.15
C ILE A 83 1.87 1.26 -3.30
N LEU A 84 2.35 0.80 -4.45
CA LEU A 84 2.43 1.53 -5.71
C LEU A 84 1.27 1.11 -6.60
N ASP A 85 0.29 2.00 -6.72
CA ASP A 85 -0.92 1.79 -7.49
C ASP A 85 -0.75 2.34 -8.92
N GLY A 86 -0.55 1.41 -9.86
CA GLY A 86 -0.41 1.70 -11.28
C GLY A 86 0.96 2.21 -11.72
N ALA A 87 1.15 2.30 -13.03
CA ALA A 87 2.42 2.62 -13.67
C ALA A 87 3.02 3.97 -13.23
N GLY A 88 2.17 4.98 -13.03
CA GLY A 88 2.60 6.31 -12.59
C GLY A 88 3.28 6.31 -11.22
N ALA A 89 2.91 5.38 -10.33
CA ALA A 89 3.57 5.16 -9.05
C ALA A 89 4.79 4.23 -9.20
N ILE A 90 4.66 3.16 -9.98
CA ILE A 90 5.70 2.14 -10.18
C ILE A 90 6.99 2.72 -10.78
N LYS A 91 6.91 3.77 -11.60
CA LYS A 91 8.13 4.40 -12.17
C LYS A 91 9.16 4.88 -11.13
N PHE A 92 8.74 5.13 -9.89
CA PHE A 92 9.61 5.56 -8.79
C PHE A 92 10.20 4.40 -7.99
N LEU A 93 9.93 3.15 -8.38
CA LEU A 93 10.32 1.95 -7.62
C LEU A 93 11.82 1.91 -7.28
N SER A 94 12.68 2.42 -8.17
CA SER A 94 14.14 2.48 -7.93
C SER A 94 14.58 3.49 -6.89
N GLU A 95 13.75 4.48 -6.59
CA GLU A 95 14.03 5.56 -5.64
C GLU A 95 13.44 5.28 -4.24
N ILE A 96 12.72 4.16 -4.09
CA ILE A 96 12.01 3.81 -2.86
C ILE A 96 12.81 2.77 -2.08
N GLU A 97 13.22 3.15 -0.87
CA GLU A 97 13.98 2.31 0.07
C GLU A 97 13.13 2.03 1.30
N VAL A 98 12.22 1.04 1.20
CA VAL A 98 11.41 0.56 2.32
C VAL A 98 11.48 -0.98 2.41
N PRO A 99 11.27 -1.57 3.60
CA PRO A 99 11.36 -3.02 3.79
C PRO A 99 10.47 -3.84 2.86
N VAL A 100 9.25 -3.38 2.57
CA VAL A 100 8.28 -4.11 1.75
C VAL A 100 7.64 -3.18 0.72
N ILE A 101 7.63 -3.60 -0.54
CA ILE A 101 6.97 -2.86 -1.62
C ILE A 101 5.93 -3.76 -2.28
N PHE A 102 4.72 -3.23 -2.48
CA PHE A 102 3.64 -3.83 -3.24
C PHE A 102 3.42 -3.03 -4.53
N CYS A 103 3.52 -3.67 -5.69
CA CYS A 103 3.22 -3.07 -6.98
C CYS A 103 1.89 -3.63 -7.48
N VAL A 104 0.91 -2.75 -7.72
CA VAL A 104 -0.39 -3.09 -8.29
C VAL A 104 -0.36 -2.71 -9.77
N LEU A 105 -0.49 -3.72 -10.62
CA LEU A 105 -0.48 -3.62 -12.07
C LEU A 105 -1.88 -3.92 -12.60
N ASP A 106 -2.42 -3.01 -13.39
CA ASP A 106 -3.61 -3.27 -14.19
C ASP A 106 -3.18 -3.82 -15.57
N ARG A 107 -3.34 -5.12 -15.77
CA ARG A 107 -3.04 -5.82 -17.04
C ARG A 107 -4.09 -5.61 -18.11
N SER A 108 -5.21 -4.94 -17.82
CA SER A 108 -6.14 -4.50 -18.85
C SER A 108 -5.61 -3.32 -19.67
N ILE A 109 -4.60 -2.62 -19.14
CA ILE A 109 -3.89 -1.52 -19.81
C ILE A 109 -2.51 -2.03 -20.25
N ALA A 110 -2.19 -1.84 -21.54
CA ALA A 110 -0.91 -2.25 -22.11
C ALA A 110 0.21 -1.27 -21.71
N ASP A 111 0.69 -1.37 -20.46
CA ASP A 111 1.91 -0.69 -19.98
C ASP A 111 3.02 -1.72 -19.70
N GLU A 112 3.77 -2.05 -20.75
CA GLU A 112 4.87 -3.03 -20.68
C GLU A 112 6.05 -2.51 -19.84
N THR A 113 6.25 -1.19 -19.77
CA THR A 113 7.40 -0.58 -19.10
C THR A 113 7.33 -0.78 -17.58
N ALA A 114 6.14 -0.62 -16.99
CA ALA A 114 5.94 -0.85 -15.57
C ALA A 114 6.13 -2.33 -15.20
N ALA A 115 5.70 -3.26 -16.07
CA ALA A 115 5.86 -4.68 -15.84
C ALA A 115 7.34 -5.10 -15.86
N ASP A 116 8.12 -4.60 -16.82
CA ASP A 116 9.55 -4.90 -16.94
C ASP A 116 10.34 -4.39 -15.74
N LEU A 117 10.05 -3.16 -15.26
CA LEU A 117 10.69 -2.58 -14.08
C LEU A 117 10.46 -3.45 -12.83
N VAL A 118 9.23 -3.94 -12.64
CA VAL A 118 8.87 -4.78 -11.49
C VAL A 118 9.55 -6.15 -11.60
N VAL A 119 9.60 -6.76 -12.79
CA VAL A 119 10.29 -8.04 -13.01
C VAL A 119 11.80 -7.90 -12.76
N GLN A 120 12.42 -6.83 -13.27
CA GLN A 120 13.83 -6.54 -13.04
C GLN A 120 14.13 -6.39 -11.54
N MET A 121 13.31 -5.62 -10.81
CA MET A 121 13.48 -5.42 -9.37
C MET A 121 13.29 -6.70 -8.57
N ARG A 122 12.24 -7.48 -8.87
CA ARG A 122 12.02 -8.80 -8.26
C ARG A 122 13.22 -9.71 -8.43
N ASN A 123 13.84 -9.71 -9.60
CA ASN A 123 14.96 -10.62 -9.89
C ASN A 123 16.31 -10.12 -9.35
N SER A 124 16.46 -8.82 -9.07
CA SER A 124 17.76 -8.20 -8.74
C SER A 124 17.89 -7.69 -7.31
N ARG A 125 16.78 -7.36 -6.64
CA ARG A 125 16.79 -6.61 -5.39
C ARG A 125 15.87 -7.13 -4.28
N GLY A 126 15.09 -8.19 -4.49
CA GLY A 126 14.17 -8.62 -3.44
C GLY A 126 13.75 -10.08 -3.42
N GLU A 127 13.21 -10.51 -2.28
CA GLU A 127 12.57 -11.81 -2.15
C GLU A 127 11.06 -11.66 -2.41
N PRO A 128 10.48 -12.39 -3.38
CA PRO A 128 9.05 -12.28 -3.69
C PRO A 128 8.19 -12.84 -2.54
N CYS A 129 7.21 -12.06 -2.09
CA CYS A 129 6.20 -12.53 -1.14
C CYS A 129 5.10 -13.31 -1.88
N ARG A 130 4.64 -14.41 -1.30
CA ARG A 130 3.59 -15.24 -1.90
C ARG A 130 2.22 -14.73 -1.46
N LEU A 131 1.76 -13.65 -2.08
CA LEU A 131 0.54 -12.94 -1.68
C LEU A 131 -0.71 -13.85 -1.59
N SER A 132 -0.82 -14.88 -2.43
CA SER A 132 -1.93 -15.84 -2.37
C SER A 132 -1.90 -16.70 -1.10
N GLU A 133 -0.71 -17.03 -0.59
CA GLU A 133 -0.51 -17.80 0.65
C GLU A 133 -0.56 -16.88 1.88
N ASP A 134 -0.05 -15.64 1.75
CA ASP A 134 0.14 -14.70 2.87
C ASP A 134 -1.10 -13.83 3.17
N ILE A 135 -1.87 -13.42 2.15
CA ILE A 135 -2.99 -12.47 2.27
C ILE A 135 -4.34 -13.15 2.00
N GLY A 136 -4.34 -14.35 1.41
CA GLY A 136 -5.54 -15.18 1.21
C GLY A 136 -6.62 -14.60 0.29
N SER A 137 -6.39 -13.44 -0.34
CA SER A 137 -7.35 -12.80 -1.22
C SER A 137 -7.17 -13.28 -2.67
N ARG A 138 -8.31 -13.51 -3.35
CA ARG A 138 -8.33 -13.74 -4.80
C ARG A 138 -8.41 -12.37 -5.47
N LEU A 139 -7.35 -11.98 -6.17
CA LEU A 139 -7.31 -10.72 -6.91
C LEU A 139 -8.39 -10.69 -8.01
N PRO A 140 -8.97 -9.51 -8.31
CA PRO A 140 -9.84 -9.33 -9.46
C PRO A 140 -9.14 -9.74 -10.77
N ALA A 141 -9.91 -10.21 -11.75
CA ALA A 141 -9.37 -10.54 -13.06
C ALA A 141 -8.75 -9.30 -13.71
N GLY A 142 -7.55 -9.44 -14.27
CA GLY A 142 -6.81 -8.34 -14.89
C GLY A 142 -5.95 -7.52 -13.92
N VAL A 143 -6.05 -7.73 -12.60
CA VAL A 143 -5.17 -7.08 -11.61
C VAL A 143 -4.09 -8.05 -11.16
N GLU A 144 -2.84 -7.64 -11.26
CA GLU A 144 -1.68 -8.36 -10.74
C GLU A 144 -1.05 -7.55 -9.61
N VAL A 145 -0.83 -8.19 -8.46
CA VAL A 145 -0.08 -7.57 -7.35
C VAL A 145 1.19 -8.36 -7.16
N LEU A 146 2.31 -7.65 -7.10
CA LEU A 146 3.63 -8.21 -6.85
C LEU A 146 4.20 -7.56 -5.59
N ALA A 147 4.64 -8.37 -4.64
CA ALA A 147 5.26 -7.86 -3.42
C ALA A 147 6.64 -8.47 -3.25
N PHE A 148 7.57 -7.67 -2.76
CA PHE A 148 8.92 -8.14 -2.45
C PHE A 148 9.54 -7.35 -1.31
N THR A 149 10.47 -7.99 -0.62
CA THR A 149 11.29 -7.35 0.41
C THR A 149 12.51 -6.70 -0.23
N VAL A 150 12.98 -5.58 0.30
CA VAL A 150 14.25 -4.98 -0.11
C VAL A 150 15.26 -5.20 1.04
N PRO A 151 16.45 -5.77 0.78
CA PRO A 151 17.50 -5.80 1.78
C PRO A 151 17.94 -4.35 2.04
N LEU A 152 17.61 -3.84 3.23
CA LEU A 152 18.01 -2.53 3.73
C LEU A 152 19.40 -2.59 4.35
#